data_AF-A0AAN9TEW3-F1
#
_entry.id   AF-A0AAN9TEW3-F1
#
_cell.length_a   1.000
_cell.length_b   1.000
_cell.length_c   1.000
_cell.angle_alpha   90.00
_cell.angle_beta   90.00
_cell.angle_gamma   90.00
#
_symmetry.space_group_name_H-M   'P 1'
#
loop_
_entity.id
_entity.type
_entity.pdbx_description
1 polymer ?
#
loop_
_entity_poly.entity_id
_entity_poly.type
_entity_poly.pdbx_seq_one_letter_code
_entity_poly.pdbx_strand_id
1 'polypeptide(L)'
;MADRYDIISYFSNEILDILFSYLSLSDFRNCTLVCRSWYQFLFRETLWGNHCQKLIPAGVLSSDFLSGIKSHRSKVRAFAHAWNPDDCSKHVFVKNDGFTLHRNPIAQSTDAIRGKIGFQYGRHSWEIKWDSPLGTVAVVGVATKDAPLQCNGYVPLVGSNENSWGWNLAENNLIHKGELCGSYPLLANAPKYEVGEKIRVILDCEIGILAFERNYEFLGVAFKGLPTNKKLYPCVSAVYGNSEIVMIYYGEPYDG
;
A
#
# COMPACT_ATOMS: atom_id res chain seq x y z
N MET A 1 -23.64 26.62 26.64
CA MET A 1 -24.19 25.44 27.34
C MET A 1 -23.01 24.51 27.51
N ALA A 2 -22.32 24.58 28.66
CA ALA A 2 -21.07 23.85 28.88
C ALA A 2 -21.35 22.33 28.95
N ASP A 3 -20.49 21.56 28.29
CA ASP A 3 -20.52 20.10 28.15
C ASP A 3 -20.70 19.41 29.50
N ARG A 4 -21.94 19.01 29.79
CA ARG A 4 -22.30 18.35 31.06
C ARG A 4 -21.98 16.84 31.06
N TYR A 5 -21.21 16.37 30.06
CA TYR A 5 -20.86 14.95 29.87
C TYR A 5 -19.45 14.75 29.28
N ASP A 6 -18.46 15.58 29.65
CA ASP A 6 -17.08 15.28 29.29
C ASP A 6 -16.51 14.20 30.22
N ILE A 7 -16.91 12.94 30.00
CA ILE A 7 -16.49 11.78 30.81
C ILE A 7 -14.95 11.68 30.88
N ILE A 8 -14.24 12.15 29.87
CA ILE A 8 -12.77 12.17 29.83
C ILE A 8 -12.19 13.08 30.92
N SER A 9 -12.87 14.18 31.30
CA SER A 9 -12.35 15.09 32.34
C SER A 9 -12.37 14.48 33.76
N TYR A 10 -13.07 13.36 33.95
CA TYR A 10 -13.15 12.68 35.25
C TYR A 10 -11.99 11.71 35.50
N PHE A 11 -11.23 11.32 34.46
CA PHE A 11 -10.10 10.43 34.58
C PHE A 11 -8.80 11.17 34.30
N SER A 12 -7.71 10.76 34.95
CA SER A 12 -6.40 11.29 34.59
C SER A 12 -5.98 10.81 33.20
N ASN A 13 -5.11 11.57 32.54
CA ASN A 13 -4.62 11.21 31.20
C ASN A 13 -3.91 9.86 31.22
N GLU A 14 -3.25 9.48 32.31
CA GLU A 14 -2.54 8.20 32.46
C GLU A 14 -3.53 7.02 32.45
N ILE A 15 -4.65 7.14 33.16
CA ILE A 15 -5.69 6.09 33.18
C ILE A 15 -6.28 5.92 31.78
N LEU A 16 -6.61 7.03 31.13
CA LEU A 16 -7.14 7.01 29.77
C LEU A 16 -6.13 6.46 28.77
N ASP A 17 -4.85 6.84 28.89
CA ASP A 17 -3.77 6.34 28.04
C ASP A 17 -3.63 4.81 28.16
N ILE A 18 -3.76 4.26 29.38
CA ILE A 18 -3.79 2.82 29.62
C ILE A 18 -5.03 2.18 28.98
N LEU A 19 -6.23 2.69 29.30
CA LEU A 19 -7.50 2.15 28.80
C LEU A 19 -7.54 2.08 27.28
N PHE A 20 -7.25 3.20 26.62
CA PHE A 20 -7.30 3.28 25.16
C PHE A 20 -6.15 2.54 24.46
N SER A 21 -5.07 2.22 25.17
CA SER A 21 -4.02 1.36 24.61
C SER A 21 -4.49 -0.08 24.41
N TYR A 22 -5.48 -0.56 25.17
CA TYR A 22 -5.98 -1.94 25.08
C TYR A 22 -7.06 -2.14 24.01
N LEU A 23 -7.59 -1.07 23.44
CA LEU A 23 -8.61 -1.17 22.41
C LEU A 23 -8.04 -1.69 21.10
N SER A 24 -8.87 -2.41 20.34
CA SER A 24 -8.57 -2.67 18.93
C SER A 24 -8.54 -1.36 18.14
N LEU A 25 -7.88 -1.32 16.97
CA LEU A 25 -7.93 -0.12 16.11
C LEU A 25 -9.37 0.25 15.70
N SER A 26 -10.26 -0.74 15.57
CA SER A 26 -11.67 -0.52 15.25
C SER A 26 -12.38 0.19 16.39
N ASP A 27 -12.24 -0.31 17.62
CA ASP A 27 -12.87 0.30 18.80
C ASP A 27 -12.28 1.66 19.10
N PHE A 28 -10.95 1.79 18.97
CA PHE A 28 -10.24 3.05 19.10
C PHE A 28 -10.79 4.10 18.12
N ARG A 29 -11.00 3.73 16.85
CA ARG A 29 -11.64 4.60 15.86
C ARG A 29 -13.07 4.96 16.26
N ASN A 30 -13.87 4.01 16.72
CA ASN A 30 -15.25 4.27 17.14
C ASN A 30 -15.30 5.29 18.29
N CYS A 31 -14.36 5.19 19.24
CA CYS A 31 -14.22 6.16 20.32
C CYS A 31 -13.92 7.59 19.81
N THR A 32 -13.18 7.76 18.71
CA THR A 32 -12.93 9.10 18.13
C THR A 32 -14.18 9.78 17.58
N LEU A 33 -15.25 9.02 17.33
CA LEU A 33 -16.51 9.52 16.75
C LEU A 33 -17.53 9.95 17.82
N VAL A 34 -17.24 9.70 19.10
CA VAL A 34 -18.19 9.96 20.20
C VAL A 34 -18.44 11.45 20.40
N CYS A 35 -17.38 12.25 20.59
CA CYS A 35 -17.48 13.70 20.71
C CYS A 35 -16.13 14.38 20.42
N ARG A 36 -16.14 15.71 20.36
CA ARG A 36 -14.94 16.52 20.06
C ARG A 36 -13.82 16.34 21.10
N SER A 37 -14.16 16.23 22.38
CA SER A 37 -13.17 16.03 23.45
C SER A 37 -12.43 14.68 23.29
N TRP A 38 -13.18 13.62 23.03
CA TRP A 38 -12.64 12.28 22.75
C TRP A 38 -11.77 12.28 21.50
N TYR A 39 -12.25 12.91 20.42
CA TYR A 39 -11.47 13.06 19.20
C TYR A 39 -10.11 13.74 19.50
N GLN A 40 -10.10 14.87 20.22
CA GLN A 40 -8.89 15.60 20.54
C GLN A 40 -7.93 14.78 21.42
N PHE A 41 -8.46 14.09 22.43
CA PHE A 41 -7.66 13.24 23.32
C PHE A 41 -7.00 12.07 22.57
N LEU A 42 -7.81 11.34 21.78
CA LEU A 42 -7.37 10.15 21.05
C LEU A 42 -6.46 10.48 19.85
N PHE A 43 -6.35 11.75 19.48
CA PHE A 43 -5.43 12.21 18.44
C PHE A 43 -4.00 12.43 18.94
N ARG A 44 -3.74 12.30 20.25
CA ARG A 44 -2.40 12.48 20.84
C ARG A 44 -1.41 11.42 20.32
N GLU A 45 -0.21 11.85 19.98
CA GLU A 45 0.86 10.97 19.48
C GLU A 45 1.28 9.88 20.48
N THR A 46 1.12 10.11 21.79
CA THR A 46 1.47 9.12 22.82
C THR A 46 0.65 7.84 22.69
N LEU A 47 -0.67 7.95 22.48
CA LEU A 47 -1.56 6.82 22.27
C LEU A 47 -1.24 6.07 20.99
N TRP A 48 -1.03 6.81 19.90
CA TRP A 48 -0.64 6.21 18.63
C TRP A 48 0.74 5.55 18.72
N GLY A 49 1.65 6.07 19.54
CA GLY A 49 2.94 5.44 19.86
C GLY A 49 2.78 4.05 20.48
N ASN A 50 1.88 3.92 21.46
CA ASN A 50 1.56 2.63 22.08
C ASN A 50 0.97 1.64 21.06
N HIS A 51 0.04 2.08 20.21
CA HIS A 51 -0.52 1.25 19.13
C HIS A 51 0.55 0.85 18.11
N CYS A 52 1.44 1.78 17.77
CA CYS A 52 2.55 1.55 16.85
C CYS A 52 3.47 0.43 17.36
N GLN A 53 3.89 0.48 18.63
CA GLN A 53 4.72 -0.55 19.25
C GLN A 53 4.04 -1.91 19.37
N LYS A 54 2.71 -1.95 19.52
CA LYS A 54 1.94 -3.21 19.58
C LYS A 54 1.75 -3.85 18.21
N LEU A 55 1.55 -3.05 17.18
CA LEU A 55 1.16 -3.53 15.85
C LEU A 55 2.34 -3.71 14.91
N ILE A 56 3.35 -2.86 15.01
CA ILE A 56 4.48 -2.83 14.09
C ILE A 56 5.68 -3.53 14.74
N PRO A 57 6.36 -4.45 14.04
CA PRO A 57 7.53 -5.15 14.57
C PRO A 57 8.60 -4.18 15.07
N ALA A 58 9.17 -4.48 16.25
CA ALA A 58 10.15 -3.61 16.91
C ALA A 58 11.36 -3.26 16.02
N GLY A 59 11.86 -4.24 15.26
CA GLY A 59 12.98 -4.04 14.32
C GLY A 59 12.69 -3.03 13.20
N VAL A 60 11.43 -2.91 12.78
CA VAL A 60 11.01 -1.90 11.80
C VAL A 60 11.02 -0.51 12.45
N LEU A 61 10.48 -0.38 13.66
CA LEU A 61 10.41 0.89 14.38
C LEU A 61 11.75 1.46 14.78
N SER A 62 12.73 0.60 15.08
CA SER A 62 14.10 0.99 15.45
C SER A 62 15.00 1.27 14.25
N SER A 63 14.49 1.15 13.02
CA SER A 63 15.27 1.30 11.77
C SER A 63 14.76 2.47 10.92
N ASP A 64 15.48 2.76 9.84
CA ASP A 64 15.08 3.78 8.85
C ASP A 64 13.96 3.32 7.90
N PHE A 65 13.40 2.12 8.10
CA PHE A 65 12.41 1.52 7.21
C PHE A 65 11.18 2.42 7.01
N LEU A 66 10.69 3.06 8.06
CA LEU A 66 9.56 3.99 8.03
C LEU A 66 9.98 5.46 8.22
N SER A 67 11.24 5.80 7.93
CA SER A 67 11.79 7.15 8.08
C SER A 67 11.01 8.23 7.30
N GLY A 68 10.41 7.85 6.17
CA GLY A 68 9.53 8.72 5.38
C GLY A 68 8.17 9.04 6.04
N ILE A 69 7.80 8.34 7.12
CA ILE A 69 6.52 8.52 7.82
C ILE A 69 6.75 9.13 9.20
N LYS A 70 6.30 10.37 9.38
CA LYS A 70 6.63 11.19 10.56
C LYS A 70 5.84 10.84 11.82
N SER A 71 4.54 10.57 11.72
CA SER A 71 3.66 10.34 12.88
C SER A 71 3.42 8.86 13.15
N HIS A 72 3.21 8.49 14.42
CA HIS A 72 2.89 7.11 14.78
C HIS A 72 1.57 6.66 14.16
N ARG A 73 0.59 7.57 14.08
CA ARG A 73 -0.68 7.31 13.41
C ARG A 73 -0.49 6.93 11.94
N SER A 74 0.35 7.66 11.21
CA SER A 74 0.62 7.35 9.81
C SER A 74 1.41 6.05 9.67
N LYS A 75 2.30 5.70 10.61
CA LYS A 75 2.99 4.40 10.62
C LYS A 75 2.00 3.25 10.80
N VAL A 76 1.07 3.38 11.77
CA VAL A 76 -0.02 2.41 11.97
C VAL A 76 -0.91 2.33 10.73
N ARG A 77 -1.23 3.47 10.09
CA ARG A 77 -1.98 3.51 8.83
C ARG A 77 -1.23 2.77 7.72
N ALA A 78 0.07 2.97 7.58
CA ALA A 78 0.89 2.28 6.59
C ALA A 78 0.83 0.76 6.79
N PHE A 79 0.99 0.28 8.03
CA PHE A 79 0.94 -1.14 8.36
C PHE A 79 -0.44 -1.77 8.08
N ALA A 80 -1.51 -1.03 8.36
CA ALA A 80 -2.88 -1.47 8.07
C ALA A 80 -3.15 -1.63 6.55
N HIS A 81 -2.41 -0.91 5.72
CA HIS A 81 -2.53 -0.94 4.25
C HIS A 81 -1.48 -1.82 3.58
N ALA A 82 -0.58 -2.45 4.34
CA ALA A 82 0.49 -3.30 3.83
C ALA A 82 -0.03 -4.54 3.06
N TRP A 83 0.88 -5.36 2.55
CA TRP A 83 0.54 -6.59 1.83
C TRP A 83 -0.36 -7.53 2.62
N ASN A 84 -1.28 -8.19 1.94
CA ASN A 84 -2.21 -9.14 2.57
C ASN A 84 -1.67 -10.58 2.46
N PRO A 85 -1.23 -11.21 3.57
CA PRO A 85 -0.77 -12.59 3.55
C PRO A 85 -1.89 -13.61 3.23
N ASP A 86 -3.16 -13.22 3.36
CA ASP A 86 -4.32 -14.07 3.08
C ASP A 86 -4.86 -13.87 1.65
N ASP A 87 -4.27 -12.95 0.87
CA ASP A 87 -4.69 -12.61 -0.49
C ASP A 87 -3.48 -12.48 -1.43
N CYS A 88 -2.77 -13.61 -1.56
CA CYS A 88 -1.56 -13.77 -2.35
C CYS A 88 -1.50 -15.12 -3.06
N SER A 89 -0.59 -15.27 -4.04
CA SER A 89 -0.21 -16.58 -4.56
C SER A 89 0.31 -17.48 -3.44
N LYS A 90 0.10 -18.80 -3.58
CA LYS A 90 0.67 -19.83 -2.70
C LYS A 90 2.21 -19.85 -2.65
N HIS A 91 2.88 -19.18 -3.59
CA HIS A 91 4.35 -19.08 -3.63
C HIS A 91 4.89 -17.75 -3.09
N VAL A 92 4.02 -16.91 -2.54
CA VAL A 92 4.36 -15.64 -1.92
C VAL A 92 4.00 -15.71 -0.43
N PHE A 93 4.82 -15.10 0.41
CA PHE A 93 4.48 -14.85 1.81
C PHE A 93 4.94 -13.45 2.22
N VAL A 94 4.36 -12.90 3.28
CA VAL A 94 4.79 -11.61 3.86
C VAL A 94 5.82 -11.88 4.96
N LYS A 95 6.97 -11.21 4.90
CA LYS A 95 8.04 -11.33 5.90
C LYS A 95 7.61 -10.77 7.25
N ASN A 96 8.40 -11.07 8.29
CA ASN A 96 8.11 -10.68 9.66
C ASN A 96 8.02 -9.16 9.90
N ASP A 97 8.60 -8.33 9.02
CA ASP A 97 8.41 -6.87 9.05
C ASP A 97 6.98 -6.44 8.67
N GLY A 98 6.23 -7.28 7.96
CA GLY A 98 4.84 -7.05 7.57
C GLY A 98 4.64 -6.15 6.36
N PHE A 99 5.70 -5.57 5.79
CA PHE A 99 5.67 -4.66 4.65
C PHE A 99 6.29 -5.26 3.38
N THR A 100 7.10 -6.30 3.54
CA THR A 100 7.86 -6.94 2.48
C THR A 100 7.21 -8.26 2.11
N LEU A 101 6.82 -8.40 0.84
CA LEU A 101 6.50 -9.73 0.30
C LEU A 101 7.80 -10.42 -0.12
N HIS A 102 7.85 -11.74 0.03
CA HIS A 102 8.90 -12.60 -0.48
C HIS A 102 8.28 -13.65 -1.41
N ARG A 103 8.85 -13.81 -2.62
CA ARG A 103 8.46 -14.84 -3.58
C ARG A 103 9.44 -16.01 -3.56
N ASN A 104 8.95 -17.21 -3.32
CA ASN A 104 9.74 -18.44 -3.38
C ASN A 104 10.32 -18.70 -4.80
N PRO A 105 11.48 -19.36 -4.92
CA PRO A 105 12.15 -19.59 -6.20
C PRO A 105 11.46 -20.71 -7.01
N ILE A 106 10.29 -20.41 -7.57
CA ILE A 106 9.48 -21.33 -8.37
C ILE A 106 9.65 -21.02 -9.85
N ALA A 107 10.07 -22.01 -10.62
CA ALA A 107 10.20 -21.92 -12.07
C ALA A 107 8.82 -21.93 -12.75
N GLN A 108 8.73 -21.31 -13.93
CA GLN A 108 7.53 -21.30 -14.78
C GLN A 108 6.25 -20.86 -14.03
N SER A 109 6.38 -19.87 -13.14
CA SER A 109 5.25 -19.31 -12.39
C SER A 109 5.38 -17.79 -12.34
N THR A 110 4.25 -17.11 -12.48
CA THR A 110 4.11 -15.70 -12.14
C THR A 110 3.18 -15.60 -10.94
N ASP A 111 3.63 -14.87 -9.92
CA ASP A 111 2.98 -14.85 -8.61
C ASP A 111 2.71 -13.40 -8.20
N ALA A 112 1.51 -13.15 -7.68
CA ALA A 112 1.03 -11.83 -7.31
C ALA A 112 0.46 -11.79 -5.89
N ILE A 113 0.27 -10.58 -5.39
CA ILE A 113 -0.27 -10.30 -4.06
C ILE A 113 -0.96 -8.94 -4.07
N ARG A 114 -2.06 -8.84 -3.31
CA ARG A 114 -2.80 -7.60 -3.08
C ARG A 114 -2.50 -6.99 -1.71
N GLY A 115 -2.67 -5.68 -1.60
CA GLY A 115 -2.71 -4.99 -0.31
C GLY A 115 -3.94 -5.38 0.53
N LYS A 116 -3.89 -5.18 1.85
CA LYS A 116 -4.99 -5.51 2.77
C LYS A 116 -6.27 -4.70 2.49
N ILE A 117 -6.13 -3.47 2.02
CA ILE A 117 -7.23 -2.52 1.85
C ILE A 117 -7.35 -2.13 0.39
N GLY A 118 -8.56 -2.29 -0.16
CA GLY A 118 -8.93 -1.83 -1.49
C GLY A 118 -9.68 -0.50 -1.40
N PHE A 119 -9.43 0.36 -2.38
CA PHE A 119 -9.90 1.73 -2.44
C PHE A 119 -11.04 1.88 -3.44
N GLN A 120 -12.06 2.66 -3.08
CA GLN A 120 -13.19 3.00 -3.95
C GLN A 120 -13.44 4.50 -4.01
N TYR A 121 -12.92 5.27 -3.05
CA TYR A 121 -13.17 6.70 -2.91
C TYR A 121 -11.90 7.40 -2.49
N GLY A 122 -11.76 8.67 -2.88
CA GLY A 122 -10.63 9.50 -2.52
C GLY A 122 -9.36 9.17 -3.29
N ARG A 123 -8.28 9.82 -2.87
CA ARG A 123 -6.97 9.76 -3.52
C ARG A 123 -5.97 9.07 -2.59
N HIS A 124 -5.19 8.17 -3.17
CA HIS A 124 -4.34 7.25 -2.44
C HIS A 124 -2.96 7.20 -3.06
N SER A 125 -1.93 7.19 -2.22
CA SER A 125 -0.56 7.00 -2.64
C SER A 125 0.18 5.99 -1.76
N TRP A 126 1.03 5.19 -2.41
CA TRP A 126 1.94 4.25 -1.76
C TRP A 126 3.23 4.10 -2.56
N GLU A 127 4.33 3.83 -1.87
CA GLU A 127 5.61 3.53 -2.49
C GLU A 127 5.79 2.02 -2.63
N ILE A 128 6.37 1.62 -3.76
CA ILE A 128 6.83 0.28 -4.06
C ILE A 128 8.34 0.32 -4.27
N LYS A 129 9.05 -0.63 -3.67
CA LYS A 129 10.49 -0.80 -3.82
C LYS A 129 10.81 -2.28 -4.02
N TRP A 130 11.46 -2.60 -5.13
CA TRP A 130 12.00 -3.93 -5.41
C TRP A 130 13.44 -4.00 -4.91
N ASP A 131 13.68 -4.81 -3.88
CA ASP A 131 15.02 -5.03 -3.30
C ASP A 131 15.75 -6.22 -3.93
N SER A 132 15.26 -6.64 -5.10
CA SER A 132 15.74 -7.79 -5.86
C SER A 132 15.69 -7.50 -7.36
N PRO A 133 16.42 -8.25 -8.20
CA PRO A 133 16.26 -8.16 -9.64
C PRO A 133 14.81 -8.39 -10.08
N LEU A 134 14.36 -7.62 -11.07
CA LEU A 134 12.99 -7.74 -11.60
C LEU A 134 12.73 -9.09 -12.28
N GLY A 135 13.76 -9.69 -12.88
CA GLY A 135 13.61 -10.82 -13.80
C GLY A 135 13.10 -10.35 -15.16
N THR A 136 12.46 -11.27 -15.90
CA THR A 136 11.92 -10.98 -17.24
C THR A 136 10.63 -10.19 -17.20
N VAL A 137 9.86 -10.28 -16.11
CA VAL A 137 8.58 -9.60 -15.93
C VAL A 137 8.40 -9.18 -14.47
N ALA A 138 8.14 -7.89 -14.27
CA ALA A 138 7.82 -7.34 -12.96
C ALA A 138 6.80 -6.23 -13.12
N VAL A 139 5.59 -6.45 -12.60
CA VAL A 139 4.46 -5.54 -12.84
C VAL A 139 3.99 -4.93 -11.54
N VAL A 140 3.81 -3.62 -11.53
CA VAL A 140 3.18 -2.85 -10.45
C VAL A 140 1.88 -2.21 -10.93
N GLY A 141 0.86 -2.20 -10.09
CA GLY A 141 -0.36 -1.49 -10.40
C GLY A 141 -1.49 -1.75 -9.41
N VAL A 142 -2.69 -1.92 -9.93
CA VAL A 142 -3.90 -2.16 -9.13
C VAL A 142 -4.73 -3.29 -9.70
N ALA A 143 -5.45 -3.99 -8.82
CA ALA A 143 -6.32 -5.08 -9.20
C ALA A 143 -7.61 -5.06 -8.39
N THR A 144 -8.70 -5.54 -8.97
CA THR A 144 -9.91 -5.87 -8.22
C THR A 144 -9.70 -7.21 -7.49
N LYS A 145 -10.65 -7.57 -6.62
CA LYS A 145 -10.64 -8.87 -5.92
C LYS A 145 -10.82 -10.06 -6.87
N ASP A 146 -11.37 -9.83 -8.06
CA ASP A 146 -11.66 -10.86 -9.07
C ASP A 146 -10.41 -11.23 -9.89
N ALA A 147 -9.32 -10.45 -9.82
CA ALA A 147 -8.10 -10.73 -10.57
C ALA A 147 -7.37 -11.98 -10.01
N PRO A 148 -6.90 -12.90 -10.87
CA PRO A 148 -6.09 -14.04 -10.44
C PRO A 148 -4.74 -13.57 -9.89
N LEU A 149 -4.22 -14.29 -8.89
CA LEU A 149 -2.94 -13.98 -8.26
C LEU A 149 -1.81 -14.96 -8.60
N GLN A 150 -2.07 -15.94 -9.46
CA GLN A 150 -1.06 -16.86 -9.94
C GLN A 150 -1.38 -17.30 -11.38
N CYS A 151 -0.35 -17.53 -12.19
CA CYS A 151 -0.48 -18.24 -13.46
C CYS A 151 0.82 -18.96 -13.83
N ASN A 152 0.73 -19.91 -14.76
CA ASN A 152 1.88 -20.63 -15.29
C ASN A 152 2.64 -19.77 -16.31
N GLY A 153 3.96 -19.93 -16.33
CA GLY A 153 4.88 -19.19 -17.19
C GLY A 153 5.32 -17.84 -16.62
N TYR A 154 6.17 -17.14 -17.36
CA TYR A 154 6.66 -15.81 -17.01
C TYR A 154 5.93 -14.77 -17.85
N VAL A 155 4.82 -14.24 -17.32
CA VAL A 155 3.90 -13.37 -18.05
C VAL A 155 3.49 -12.17 -17.21
N PRO A 156 3.08 -11.05 -17.82
CA PRO A 156 2.58 -9.89 -17.08
C PRO A 156 1.17 -10.15 -16.53
N LEU A 157 1.10 -10.84 -15.38
CA LEU A 157 -0.16 -11.28 -14.78
C LEU A 157 -1.05 -10.10 -14.36
N VAL A 158 -0.51 -9.10 -13.65
CA VAL A 158 -1.25 -7.85 -13.42
C VAL A 158 -1.38 -7.12 -14.75
N GLY A 159 -2.61 -6.81 -15.17
CA GLY A 159 -2.90 -6.27 -16.49
C GLY A 159 -3.34 -7.32 -17.53
N SER A 160 -3.16 -8.62 -17.26
CA SER A 160 -3.51 -9.70 -18.21
C SER A 160 -5.01 -9.86 -18.49
N ASN A 161 -5.86 -9.16 -17.75
CA ASN A 161 -7.32 -9.29 -17.81
C ASN A 161 -7.99 -7.94 -17.49
N GLU A 162 -9.31 -7.90 -17.59
CA GLU A 162 -10.12 -6.70 -17.32
C GLU A 162 -10.15 -6.27 -15.84
N ASN A 163 -9.70 -7.13 -14.93
CA ASN A 163 -9.79 -6.93 -13.49
C ASN A 163 -8.50 -6.36 -12.89
N SER A 164 -7.51 -5.99 -13.71
CA SER A 164 -6.23 -5.43 -13.25
C SER A 164 -5.59 -4.50 -14.29
N TRP A 165 -4.78 -3.55 -13.81
CA TRP A 165 -4.05 -2.55 -14.60
C TRP A 165 -2.59 -2.53 -14.11
N GLY A 166 -1.63 -2.69 -15.01
CA GLY A 166 -0.24 -2.92 -14.64
C GLY A 166 0.77 -2.17 -15.50
N TRP A 167 1.80 -1.63 -14.86
CA TRP A 167 3.02 -1.15 -15.50
C TRP A 167 4.13 -2.18 -15.30
N ASN A 168 4.60 -2.78 -16.40
CA ASN A 168 5.72 -3.70 -16.38
C ASN A 168 7.04 -2.93 -16.42
N LEU A 169 7.77 -3.01 -15.31
CA LEU A 169 9.01 -2.28 -15.07
C LEU A 169 10.19 -2.82 -15.87
N ALA A 170 10.13 -4.08 -16.34
CA ALA A 170 11.21 -4.69 -17.12
C ALA A 170 11.27 -4.15 -18.56
N GLU A 171 10.10 -3.84 -19.13
CA GLU A 171 9.91 -3.41 -20.53
C GLU A 171 9.42 -1.96 -20.66
N ASN A 172 9.08 -1.29 -19.56
CA ASN A 172 8.49 0.06 -19.56
C ASN A 172 7.22 0.15 -20.41
N ASN A 173 6.29 -0.79 -20.19
CA ASN A 173 5.01 -0.81 -20.89
C ASN A 173 3.80 -0.97 -19.97
N LEU A 174 2.68 -0.40 -20.40
CA LEU A 174 1.39 -0.48 -19.73
C LEU A 174 0.57 -1.62 -20.31
N ILE A 175 -0.11 -2.35 -19.43
CA ILE A 175 -0.82 -3.58 -19.77
C ILE A 175 -2.18 -3.58 -19.07
N HIS A 176 -3.23 -3.82 -19.85
CA HIS A 176 -4.60 -4.02 -19.36
C HIS A 176 -5.36 -4.89 -20.37
N LYS A 177 -6.27 -5.78 -19.89
CA LYS A 177 -6.99 -6.75 -20.74
C LYS A 177 -6.08 -7.66 -21.58
N GLY A 178 -4.84 -7.86 -21.15
CA GLY A 178 -3.84 -8.63 -21.89
C GLY A 178 -3.26 -7.90 -23.09
N GLU A 179 -3.62 -6.62 -23.28
CA GLU A 179 -3.16 -5.80 -24.39
C GLU A 179 -2.09 -4.80 -23.94
N LEU A 180 -1.17 -4.51 -24.85
CA LEU A 180 -0.17 -3.45 -24.70
C LEU A 180 -0.83 -2.09 -24.89
N CYS A 181 -0.98 -1.32 -23.81
CA CYS A 181 -1.61 0.00 -23.83
C CYS A 181 -0.64 1.14 -24.21
N GLY A 182 0.66 0.84 -24.35
CA GLY A 182 1.70 1.78 -24.77
C GLY A 182 2.93 1.77 -23.87
N SER A 183 3.96 2.50 -24.28
CA SER A 183 5.18 2.70 -23.48
C SER A 183 4.95 3.70 -22.34
N TYR A 184 5.58 3.47 -21.20
CA TYR A 184 5.51 4.35 -20.05
C TYR A 184 6.80 4.30 -19.21
N PRO A 185 7.35 5.44 -18.77
CA PRO A 185 6.87 6.82 -18.98
C PRO A 185 6.88 7.29 -20.44
N LEU A 186 6.12 8.36 -20.74
CA LEU A 186 6.08 9.01 -22.06
C LEU A 186 7.33 9.89 -22.31
N LEU A 187 8.50 9.35 -22.03
CA LEU A 187 9.80 10.00 -22.21
C LEU A 187 10.59 9.25 -23.30
N ALA A 188 11.26 10.00 -24.18
CA ALA A 188 12.20 9.40 -25.12
C ALA A 188 13.33 8.74 -24.32
N ASN A 189 13.53 7.42 -24.51
CA ASN A 189 14.51 6.61 -23.77
C ASN A 189 14.32 6.62 -22.25
N ALA A 190 13.08 6.45 -21.78
CA ALA A 190 12.79 6.38 -20.35
C ALA A 190 13.71 5.35 -19.63
N PRO A 191 14.40 5.74 -18.54
CA PRO A 191 15.33 4.86 -17.86
C PRO A 191 14.60 3.63 -17.32
N LYS A 192 15.23 2.46 -17.41
CA LYS A 192 14.72 1.25 -16.74
C LYS A 192 14.75 1.42 -15.23
N TYR A 193 13.92 0.66 -14.54
CA TYR A 193 13.96 0.59 -13.10
C TYR A 193 15.29 -0.01 -12.62
N GLU A 194 15.89 0.60 -11.60
CA GLU A 194 17.09 0.13 -10.92
C GLU A 194 16.71 -0.49 -9.56
N VAL A 195 17.39 -1.58 -9.19
CA VAL A 195 17.09 -2.29 -7.94
C VAL A 195 17.25 -1.35 -6.75
N GLY A 196 16.24 -1.32 -5.89
CA GLY A 196 16.19 -0.49 -4.69
C GLY A 196 15.58 0.90 -4.92
N GLU A 197 15.26 1.27 -6.17
CA GLU A 197 14.53 2.52 -6.44
C GLU A 197 13.10 2.47 -5.90
N LYS A 198 12.57 3.66 -5.59
CA LYS A 198 11.21 3.81 -5.10
C LYS A 198 10.33 4.39 -6.20
N ILE A 199 9.25 3.69 -6.49
CA ILE A 199 8.17 4.19 -7.34
C ILE A 199 6.99 4.49 -6.44
N ARG A 200 6.47 5.71 -6.49
CA ARG A 200 5.20 6.02 -5.85
C ARG A 200 4.06 5.81 -6.84
N VAL A 201 3.06 5.07 -6.41
CA VAL A 201 1.82 4.82 -7.14
C VAL A 201 0.78 5.80 -6.63
N ILE A 202 0.05 6.43 -7.53
CA ILE A 202 -1.03 7.37 -7.22
C ILE A 202 -2.31 6.84 -7.86
N LEU A 203 -3.28 6.53 -7.02
CA LEU A 203 -4.63 6.13 -7.42
C LEU A 203 -5.61 7.24 -7.05
N ASP A 204 -6.29 7.76 -8.05
CA ASP A 204 -7.40 8.68 -7.86
C ASP A 204 -8.70 7.95 -8.19
N CYS A 205 -9.47 7.63 -7.16
CA CYS A 205 -10.73 6.92 -7.32
C CYS A 205 -11.87 7.84 -7.78
N GLU A 206 -11.72 9.16 -7.64
CA GLU A 206 -12.78 10.12 -7.96
C GLU A 206 -12.89 10.36 -9.46
N ILE A 207 -11.74 10.55 -10.12
CA ILE A 207 -11.67 10.69 -11.58
C ILE A 207 -11.24 9.40 -12.29
N GLY A 208 -10.93 8.34 -11.55
CA GLY A 208 -10.65 7.00 -12.08
C GLY A 208 -9.33 6.94 -12.86
N ILE A 209 -8.24 7.41 -12.27
CA ILE A 209 -6.90 7.37 -12.87
C ILE A 209 -5.86 6.64 -12.01
N LEU A 210 -4.89 6.03 -12.68
CA LEU A 210 -3.65 5.52 -12.07
C LEU A 210 -2.47 6.27 -12.67
N ALA A 211 -1.57 6.76 -11.84
CA ALA A 211 -0.34 7.44 -12.23
C ALA A 211 0.82 6.99 -11.34
N PHE A 212 2.03 7.35 -11.75
CA PHE A 212 3.25 6.99 -11.04
C PHE A 212 4.18 8.20 -10.92
N GLU A 213 4.95 8.21 -9.85
CA GLU A 213 6.07 9.12 -9.61
C GLU A 213 7.34 8.30 -9.38
N ARG A 214 8.47 8.80 -9.88
CA ARG A 214 9.80 8.25 -9.60
C ARG A 214 10.71 9.41 -9.25
N ASN A 215 11.48 9.28 -8.17
CA ASN A 215 12.40 10.33 -7.70
C ASN A 215 11.73 11.71 -7.53
N TYR A 216 10.49 11.72 -7.02
CA TYR A 216 9.66 12.94 -6.87
C TYR A 216 9.24 13.62 -8.18
N GLU A 217 9.42 12.96 -9.33
CA GLU A 217 8.94 13.44 -10.62
C GLU A 217 7.68 12.68 -11.06
N PHE A 218 6.66 13.42 -11.46
CA PHE A 218 5.42 12.88 -12.00
C PHE A 218 5.62 12.36 -13.43
N LEU A 219 5.34 11.08 -13.65
CA LEU A 219 5.61 10.39 -14.91
C LEU A 219 4.43 10.44 -15.90
N GLY A 220 3.35 11.15 -15.55
CA GLY A 220 2.13 11.23 -16.32
C GLY A 220 1.07 10.19 -15.89
N VAL A 221 -0.14 10.35 -16.40
CA VAL A 221 -1.24 9.40 -16.16
C VAL A 221 -1.00 8.13 -16.97
N ALA A 222 -0.93 6.98 -16.30
CA ALA A 222 -0.76 5.67 -16.93
C ALA A 222 -2.09 5.10 -17.42
N PHE A 223 -3.11 5.09 -16.55
CA PHE A 223 -4.43 4.57 -16.88
C PHE A 223 -5.53 5.57 -16.57
N LYS A 224 -6.58 5.58 -17.39
CA LYS A 224 -7.81 6.36 -17.20
C LYS A 224 -9.01 5.43 -17.31
N GLY A 225 -10.16 5.86 -16.79
CA GLY A 225 -11.40 5.08 -16.85
C GLY A 225 -11.38 3.85 -15.95
N LEU A 226 -10.68 3.93 -14.82
CA LEU A 226 -10.74 2.91 -13.79
C LEU A 226 -12.18 2.78 -13.24
N PRO A 227 -12.62 1.58 -12.83
CA PRO A 227 -13.98 1.39 -12.33
C PRO A 227 -14.22 2.13 -11.01
N THR A 228 -15.30 2.88 -10.93
CA THR A 228 -15.70 3.64 -9.73
C THR A 228 -16.60 2.82 -8.78
N ASN A 229 -17.17 1.72 -9.27
CA ASN A 229 -18.07 0.84 -8.52
C ASN A 229 -17.36 -0.39 -7.93
N LYS A 230 -16.06 -0.56 -8.14
CA LYS A 230 -15.25 -1.67 -7.61
C LYS A 230 -14.15 -1.13 -6.70
N LYS A 231 -13.76 -1.93 -5.72
CA LYS A 231 -12.55 -1.68 -4.93
C LYS A 231 -11.32 -2.08 -5.72
N LEU A 232 -10.34 -1.18 -5.77
CA LEU A 232 -9.03 -1.39 -6.37
C LEU A 232 -7.97 -1.53 -5.28
N TYR A 233 -7.25 -2.64 -5.32
CA TYR A 233 -6.22 -2.99 -4.36
C TYR A 233 -4.85 -2.72 -4.97
N PRO A 234 -3.88 -2.16 -4.22
CA PRO A 234 -2.48 -2.21 -4.61
C PRO A 234 -2.10 -3.64 -4.97
N CYS A 235 -1.44 -3.84 -6.10
CA CYS A 235 -1.11 -5.18 -6.58
C CYS A 235 0.24 -5.17 -7.32
N VAL A 236 1.02 -6.22 -7.12
CA VAL A 236 2.23 -6.49 -7.90
C VAL A 236 2.23 -7.95 -8.37
N SER A 237 2.92 -8.24 -9.48
CA SER A 237 3.26 -9.60 -9.89
C SER A 237 4.73 -9.72 -10.25
N ALA A 238 5.36 -10.82 -9.85
CA ALA A 238 6.78 -11.09 -10.03
C ALA A 238 7.05 -12.51 -10.54
N VAL A 239 8.16 -12.67 -11.27
CA VAL A 239 8.63 -13.97 -11.79
C VAL A 239 10.00 -14.37 -11.26
N TYR A 240 10.78 -13.42 -10.73
CA TYR A 240 12.12 -13.68 -10.25
C TYR A 240 12.08 -14.45 -8.91
N GLY A 241 12.98 -15.44 -8.77
CA GLY A 241 13.06 -16.24 -7.55
C GLY A 241 13.71 -15.44 -6.42
N ASN A 242 13.18 -15.57 -5.20
CA ASN A 242 13.59 -14.79 -4.03
C ASN A 242 13.34 -13.28 -4.21
N SER A 243 12.32 -12.88 -4.98
CA SER A 243 11.95 -11.48 -5.08
C SER A 243 11.49 -10.95 -3.73
N GLU A 244 12.04 -9.81 -3.33
CA GLU A 244 11.59 -9.03 -2.18
C GLU A 244 11.07 -7.68 -2.65
N ILE A 245 9.83 -7.36 -2.26
CA ILE A 245 9.14 -6.14 -2.67
C ILE A 245 8.45 -5.51 -1.47
N VAL A 246 8.86 -4.28 -1.16
CA VAL A 246 8.31 -3.48 -0.07
C VAL A 246 7.16 -2.62 -0.59
N MET A 247 6.09 -2.51 0.20
CA MET A 247 5.05 -1.52 0.00
C MET A 247 4.84 -0.67 1.26
N ILE A 248 4.90 0.65 1.12
CA ILE A 248 4.63 1.60 2.21
C ILE A 248 3.54 2.57 1.76
N TYR A 249 2.41 2.57 2.47
CA TYR A 249 1.29 3.44 2.17
C TYR A 249 1.45 4.82 2.83
N TYR A 250 1.27 5.90 2.06
CA TYR A 250 1.51 7.28 2.49
C TYR A 250 0.24 8.07 2.80
N GLY A 251 -0.92 7.61 2.33
CA GLY A 251 -2.18 8.34 2.51
C GLY A 251 -2.63 8.99 1.22
N GLU A 252 -3.12 10.22 1.34
CA GLU A 252 -3.42 11.07 0.19
C GLU A 252 -2.10 11.55 -0.44
N PRO A 253 -1.97 11.58 -1.78
CA PRO A 253 -0.79 12.16 -2.42
C PRO A 253 -0.61 13.63 -2.00
N TYR A 254 0.64 14.05 -1.85
CA TYR A 254 0.98 15.46 -1.72
C TYR A 254 0.97 16.04 -3.13
N ASP A 255 -0.15 16.62 -3.54
CA ASP A 255 -0.17 17.41 -4.76
C ASP A 255 0.76 18.61 -4.57
N GLY A 256 1.55 18.95 -5.58
CA GLY A 256 2.24 20.23 -5.64
C GLY A 256 1.27 21.40 -5.58
#